data_AF-Q8YZZ7-F1
#
_entry.id   AF-Q8YZZ7-F1
#
_cell.length_a   1.000
_cell.length_b   1.000
_cell.length_c   1.000
_cell.angle_alpha   90.00
_cell.angle_beta   90.00
_cell.angle_gamma   90.00
#
_symmetry.space_group_name_H-M   'P 1'
#
loop_
_entity.id
_entity.type
_entity.pdbx_description
1 polymer ?
#
loop_
_entity_poly.entity_id
_entity_poly.type
_entity_poly.pdbx_seq_one_letter_code
_entity_poly.pdbx_strand_id
1 'polypeptide(L)'
;MKVLKRSIKPETYISFLYIYQTTWGTAGDICLIRESVANSGMSKFIGRKVQLALPKGLERDRVANFPVIKVAGNVGEGHPKEHPHEWELYEGVDREIAIAALKPWGFKLIESTD
;
A
#
# COMPACT_ATOMS: atom_id res chain seq x y z
N MET A 1 22.85 16.70 21.57
CA MET A 1 22.25 15.35 21.42
C MET A 1 22.64 14.79 20.05
N LYS A 2 23.41 13.69 19.99
CA LYS A 2 23.70 13.02 18.71
C LYS A 2 22.46 12.18 18.36
N VAL A 3 21.68 12.62 17.38
CA VAL A 3 20.61 11.81 16.79
C VAL A 3 21.30 10.66 16.05
N LEU A 4 21.37 9.49 16.71
CA LEU A 4 21.71 8.23 16.04
C LEU A 4 20.63 7.99 14.98
N LYS A 5 20.88 8.42 13.74
CA LYS A 5 20.09 8.00 12.57
C LYS A 5 20.23 6.48 12.47
N ARG A 6 19.36 5.73 13.13
CA ARG A 6 19.27 4.28 12.94
C ARG A 6 18.90 4.08 11.48
N SER A 7 19.80 3.48 10.70
CA SER A 7 19.50 3.07 9.33
C SER A 7 18.25 2.20 9.37
N ILE A 8 17.21 2.63 8.66
CA ILE A 8 16.00 1.84 8.47
C ILE A 8 16.39 0.70 7.55
N LYS A 9 16.41 -0.53 8.09
CA LYS A 9 16.73 -1.71 7.28
C LYS A 9 15.53 -1.98 6.37
N PRO A 10 15.76 -2.21 5.06
CA PRO A 10 14.70 -2.59 4.18
C PRO A 10 14.18 -3.99 4.55
N GLU A 11 12.87 -4.17 4.53
CA GLU A 11 12.18 -5.43 4.80
C GLU A 11 11.35 -5.86 3.58
N THR A 12 11.04 -7.14 3.49
CA THR A 12 10.18 -7.66 2.42
C THR A 12 8.71 -7.50 2.78
N TYR A 13 7.98 -6.88 1.85
CA TYR A 13 6.54 -6.71 1.89
C TYR A 13 5.91 -7.41 0.69
N ILE A 14 4.65 -7.81 0.83
CA ILE A 14 3.78 -8.22 -0.27
C ILE A 14 2.90 -7.01 -0.58
N SER A 15 3.09 -6.43 -1.76
CA SER A 15 2.16 -5.48 -2.37
C SER A 15 0.98 -6.26 -2.95
N PHE A 16 -0.24 -5.97 -2.50
CA PHE A 16 -1.44 -6.64 -2.96
C PHE A 16 -2.57 -5.63 -3.21
N LEU A 17 -3.41 -5.95 -4.20
CA LEU A 17 -4.61 -5.20 -4.51
C LEU A 17 -5.75 -5.67 -3.61
N TYR A 18 -6.31 -4.76 -2.84
CA TYR A 18 -7.46 -4.98 -1.97
C TYR A 18 -8.68 -4.30 -2.57
N ILE A 19 -9.68 -5.09 -2.97
CA ILE A 19 -10.93 -4.60 -3.53
C ILE A 19 -12.05 -4.86 -2.51
N TYR A 20 -12.86 -3.84 -2.22
CA TYR A 20 -13.94 -3.93 -1.25
C TYR A 20 -15.16 -3.11 -1.68
N GLN A 21 -16.32 -3.44 -1.10
CA GLN A 21 -17.57 -2.69 -1.35
C GLN A 21 -17.66 -1.50 -0.40
N THR A 22 -18.08 -0.36 -0.93
CA THR A 22 -18.39 0.87 -0.20
C THR A 22 -19.86 1.24 -0.42
N THR A 23 -20.36 2.24 0.29
CA THR A 23 -21.74 2.74 0.11
C THR A 23 -21.97 3.38 -1.26
N TRP A 24 -20.90 3.77 -1.96
CA TRP A 24 -20.93 4.47 -3.24
C TRP A 24 -20.49 3.56 -4.40
N GLY A 25 -20.07 2.33 -4.13
CA GLY A 25 -19.68 1.37 -5.17
C GLY A 25 -18.61 0.39 -4.72
N THR A 26 -17.64 0.16 -5.59
CA THR A 26 -16.49 -0.71 -5.32
C THR A 26 -15.24 0.14 -5.23
N ALA A 27 -14.46 -0.01 -4.17
CA ALA A 27 -13.18 0.66 -3.98
C ALA A 27 -12.01 -0.31 -4.14
N GLY A 28 -10.85 0.23 -4.52
CA GLY A 28 -9.59 -0.52 -4.63
C GLY A 28 -8.45 0.22 -3.96
N ASP A 29 -7.72 -0.48 -3.10
CA ASP A 29 -6.51 0.01 -2.42
C ASP A 29 -5.32 -0.89 -2.77
N ILE A 30 -4.14 -0.29 -2.96
CA ILE A 30 -2.88 -1.00 -2.95
C ILE A 30 -2.32 -0.99 -1.53
N CYS A 31 -2.08 -2.19 -1.02
CA CYS A 31 -1.71 -2.43 0.35
C CYS A 31 -0.36 -3.14 0.43
N LEU A 32 0.40 -2.85 1.48
CA LEU A 32 1.61 -3.58 1.86
C LEU A 32 1.34 -4.38 3.13
N ILE A 33 1.67 -5.66 3.11
CA ILE A 33 1.77 -6.50 4.29
C ILE A 33 3.20 -7.04 4.41
N ARG A 34 3.75 -7.02 5.62
CA ARG A 34 5.09 -7.60 5.85
C ARG A 34 5.04 -9.10 5.58
N GLU A 35 5.99 -9.62 4.80
CA GLU A 35 5.99 -11.04 4.40
C GLU A 35 5.96 -11.99 5.60
N SER A 36 6.69 -11.68 6.67
CA SER A 36 6.68 -12.49 7.90
C SER A 36 5.31 -12.54 8.60
N VAL A 37 4.50 -11.47 8.46
CA VAL A 37 3.15 -11.39 9.02
C VAL A 37 2.15 -12.12 8.12
N ALA A 38 2.30 -11.99 6.80
CA ALA A 38 1.48 -12.74 5.85
C ALA A 38 1.70 -14.25 5.98
N ASN A 39 2.95 -14.69 6.18
CA ASN A 39 3.31 -16.11 6.28
C ASN A 39 2.94 -16.75 7.61
N SER A 40 2.75 -15.98 8.68
CA SER A 40 2.31 -16.51 9.98
C SER A 40 0.80 -16.71 10.06
N GLY A 41 0.05 -16.19 9.08
CA GLY A 41 -1.40 -16.29 9.01
C GLY A 41 -1.90 -17.52 8.24
N MET A 42 -3.20 -17.82 8.39
CA MET A 42 -3.89 -18.78 7.51
C MET A 42 -4.33 -18.16 6.16
N SER A 43 -4.40 -16.83 6.09
CA SER A 43 -4.86 -16.11 4.89
C SER A 43 -3.75 -16.00 3.86
N LYS A 44 -4.02 -16.46 2.63
CA LYS A 44 -3.10 -16.31 1.50
C LYS A 44 -3.25 -14.92 0.89
N PHE A 45 -2.27 -14.05 1.11
CA PHE A 45 -2.16 -12.78 0.39
C PHE A 45 -1.59 -13.04 -1.01
N ILE A 46 -2.36 -12.73 -2.05
CA ILE A 46 -1.93 -12.84 -3.45
C ILE A 46 -1.42 -11.46 -3.88
N GLY A 47 -0.13 -11.37 -4.16
CA GLY A 47 0.50 -10.09 -4.48
C GLY A 47 1.92 -10.23 -5.03
N ARG A 48 2.60 -9.09 -5.14
CA ARG A 48 3.98 -8.96 -5.64
C ARG A 48 4.90 -8.60 -4.48
N LYS A 49 6.02 -9.30 -4.35
CA LYS A 49 7.01 -9.00 -3.31
C LYS A 49 7.77 -7.72 -3.67
N VAL A 50 7.94 -6.84 -2.69
CA VAL A 50 8.70 -5.60 -2.79
C VAL A 50 9.55 -5.43 -1.55
N GLN A 51 10.77 -4.92 -1.71
CA GLN A 51 11.68 -4.67 -0.60
C GLN A 51 11.72 -3.17 -0.32
N LEU A 52 11.29 -2.78 0.89
CA LEU A 52 11.05 -1.38 1.23
C LEU A 52 11.57 -1.05 2.64
N ALA A 53 12.09 0.16 2.80
CA ALA A 53 12.47 0.73 4.10
C ALA A 53 11.36 1.65 4.59
N LEU A 54 10.37 1.08 5.29
CA LEU A 54 9.22 1.83 5.78
C LEU A 54 9.51 2.51 7.14
N PRO A 55 9.14 3.78 7.34
CA PRO A 55 9.25 4.43 8.64
C PRO A 55 8.29 3.80 9.66
N LYS A 56 8.68 3.82 10.94
CA LYS A 56 7.93 3.13 12.01
C LYS A 56 6.54 3.72 12.29
N GLY A 57 6.29 4.95 11.85
CA GLY A 57 5.07 5.73 12.12
C GLY A 57 4.05 5.75 11.00
N LEU A 58 4.18 4.92 9.96
CA LEU A 58 3.11 4.80 8.97
C LEU A 58 1.84 4.26 9.63
N GLU A 59 0.71 4.84 9.24
CA GLU A 59 -0.60 4.37 9.64
C GLU A 59 -0.80 2.91 9.19
N ARG A 60 -1.38 2.10 10.08
CA ARG A 60 -1.66 0.69 9.82
C ARG A 60 -3.16 0.46 9.90
N ASP A 61 -3.72 0.01 8.79
CA ASP A 61 -5.08 -0.49 8.71
C ASP A 61 -5.11 -2.00 9.02
N ARG A 62 -6.29 -2.60 9.00
CA ARG A 62 -6.48 -4.04 9.16
C ARG A 62 -7.29 -4.62 8.00
N VAL A 63 -6.69 -5.57 7.29
CA VAL A 63 -7.40 -6.39 6.30
C VAL A 63 -7.38 -7.84 6.78
N ALA A 64 -8.57 -8.43 6.93
CA ALA A 64 -8.73 -9.80 7.46
C ALA A 64 -7.99 -10.02 8.80
N ASN A 65 -8.04 -9.04 9.70
CA ASN A 65 -7.31 -8.98 10.98
C ASN A 65 -5.78 -8.91 10.90
N PHE A 66 -5.19 -8.76 9.72
CA PHE A 66 -3.76 -8.53 9.56
C PHE A 66 -3.45 -7.05 9.47
N PRO A 67 -2.37 -6.55 10.12
CA PRO A 67 -1.93 -5.18 9.96
C PRO A 67 -1.39 -4.96 8.54
N VAL A 68 -1.96 -3.99 7.83
CA VAL A 68 -1.56 -3.62 6.47
C VAL A 68 -1.32 -2.13 6.39
N ILE A 69 -0.53 -1.70 5.41
CA ILE A 69 -0.27 -0.29 5.14
C ILE A 69 -0.92 0.01 3.79
N LYS A 70 -1.95 0.85 3.78
CA LYS A 70 -2.54 1.35 2.55
C LYS A 70 -1.61 2.41 1.97
N VAL A 71 -1.18 2.23 0.72
CA VAL A 71 -0.20 3.14 0.09
C VAL A 71 -0.79 3.98 -1.02
N ALA A 72 -1.78 3.44 -1.74
CA ALA A 72 -2.51 4.21 -2.73
C ALA A 72 -3.95 3.72 -2.89
N GLY A 73 -4.88 4.62 -3.14
CA GLY A 73 -6.27 4.34 -3.51
C GLY A 73 -6.50 4.57 -5.01
N ASN A 74 -7.43 3.85 -5.63
CA ASN A 74 -7.76 4.06 -7.03
C ASN A 74 -8.53 5.39 -7.23
N VAL A 75 -8.19 6.12 -8.31
CA VAL A 75 -8.77 7.44 -8.62
C VAL A 75 -10.23 7.33 -9.02
N GLY A 76 -11.05 8.29 -8.56
CA GLY A 76 -12.51 8.29 -8.65
C GLY A 76 -13.16 7.98 -7.30
N GLU A 77 -14.47 7.76 -7.22
CA GLU A 77 -15.15 7.29 -5.98
C GLU A 77 -14.75 5.83 -5.60
N GLY A 78 -13.55 5.40 -6.00
CA GLY A 78 -12.94 4.11 -5.76
C GLY A 78 -13.07 3.12 -6.91
N HIS A 79 -13.82 3.42 -7.98
CA HIS A 79 -14.16 2.41 -8.97
C HIS A 79 -12.99 2.08 -9.93
N PRO A 80 -12.42 0.85 -9.90
CA PRO A 80 -11.32 0.43 -10.78
C PRO A 80 -11.63 0.38 -12.28
N LYS A 81 -12.83 0.80 -12.70
CA LYS A 81 -13.27 0.85 -14.10
C LYS A 81 -13.15 2.24 -14.70
N GLU A 82 -13.18 3.29 -13.89
CA GLU A 82 -13.10 4.67 -14.37
C GLU A 82 -11.65 5.02 -14.68
N HIS A 83 -10.75 4.70 -13.74
CA HIS A 83 -9.32 4.96 -13.88
C HIS A 83 -8.50 3.70 -13.55
N PRO A 84 -8.49 2.66 -14.41
CA PRO A 84 -7.94 1.34 -14.11
C PRO A 84 -6.45 1.32 -13.77
N HIS A 85 -5.73 2.39 -14.09
CA HIS A 85 -4.28 2.50 -13.91
C HIS A 85 -3.87 3.71 -13.08
N GLU A 86 -4.80 4.54 -12.63
CA GLU A 86 -4.46 5.78 -11.91
C GLU A 86 -4.78 5.63 -10.43
N TRP A 87 -3.82 6.01 -9.61
CA TRP A 87 -3.83 5.79 -8.17
C TRP A 87 -3.35 7.03 -7.44
N GLU A 88 -4.05 7.38 -6.38
CA GLU A 88 -3.73 8.49 -5.49
C GLU A 88 -3.01 8.02 -4.24
N LEU A 89 -2.00 8.77 -3.84
CA LEU A 89 -1.19 8.52 -2.65
C LEU A 89 -2.03 8.74 -1.38
N TYR A 90 -1.98 7.82 -0.43
CA TYR A 90 -2.55 8.10 0.90
C TYR A 90 -1.72 9.12 1.68
N GLU A 91 -2.39 9.96 2.45
CA GLU A 91 -1.74 10.96 3.30
C GLU A 91 -0.72 10.29 4.26
N GLY A 92 0.45 10.90 4.39
CA GLY A 92 1.53 10.40 5.25
C GLY A 92 2.36 9.26 4.66
N VAL A 93 2.04 8.77 3.45
CA VAL A 93 2.87 7.80 2.73
C VAL A 93 3.88 8.55 1.85
N ASP A 94 5.14 8.12 1.87
CA ASP A 94 6.15 8.69 0.99
C ASP A 94 5.91 8.29 -0.48
N ARG A 95 6.08 9.25 -1.39
CA ARG A 95 5.85 9.04 -2.83
C ARG A 95 6.68 7.91 -3.41
N GLU A 96 7.94 7.75 -2.97
CA GLU A 96 8.81 6.67 -3.44
C GLU A 96 8.31 5.30 -2.98
N ILE A 97 7.76 5.22 -1.76
CA ILE A 97 7.14 4.00 -1.22
C ILE A 97 5.94 3.60 -2.08
N ALA A 98 5.06 4.54 -2.41
CA ALA A 98 3.90 4.26 -3.25
C ALA A 98 4.28 3.87 -4.68
N ILE A 99 5.23 4.58 -5.31
CA ILE A 99 5.75 4.20 -6.64
C ILE A 99 6.31 2.78 -6.62
N ALA A 100 7.11 2.44 -5.61
CA ALA A 100 7.70 1.12 -5.51
C ALA A 100 6.65 0.02 -5.26
N ALA A 101 5.57 0.33 -4.55
CA ALA A 101 4.45 -0.59 -4.34
C ALA A 101 3.56 -0.77 -5.57
N LEU A 102 3.40 0.27 -6.39
CA LEU A 102 2.59 0.29 -7.62
C LEU A 102 3.32 -0.26 -8.84
N LYS A 103 4.65 -0.09 -8.92
CA LYS A 103 5.48 -0.50 -10.05
C LYS A 103 5.29 -1.96 -10.50
N PRO A 104 5.20 -2.97 -9.60
CA PRO A 104 4.96 -4.36 -10.00
C PRO A 104 3.62 -4.62 -10.68
N TRP A 105 2.68 -3.67 -10.57
CA TRP A 105 1.34 -3.74 -11.15
C TRP A 105 1.20 -2.95 -12.45
N GLY A 106 2.21 -2.13 -12.82
CA GLY A 106 2.12 -1.22 -13.95
C GLY A 106 1.17 -0.04 -13.71
N PHE A 107 0.87 0.25 -12.43
CA PHE A 107 -0.02 1.34 -12.05
C PHE A 107 0.74 2.67 -11.97
N LYS A 108 0.06 3.75 -12.36
CA LYS A 108 0.56 5.11 -12.37
C LYS A 108 0.07 5.84 -11.12
N LEU A 109 1.02 6.36 -10.35
CA LEU A 109 0.72 7.30 -9.28
C LEU A 109 0.39 8.65 -9.93
N ILE A 110 -0.79 9.20 -9.64
CA ILE A 110 -1.12 10.57 -10.01
C ILE A 110 -0.85 11.50 -8.83
N GLU A 111 -0.57 12.76 -9.13
CA GLU A 111 -0.44 13.80 -8.12
C GLU A 111 -1.84 14.36 -7.89
N SER A 112 -2.34 14.26 -6.65
CA SER A 112 -3.54 14.99 -6.25
C SER A 112 -3.25 16.46 -6.52
N THR A 113 -3.93 17.00 -7.53
CA THR A 113 -3.85 18.41 -7.87
C THR A 113 -4.80 19.11 -6.91
N ASP A 114 -4.26 19.59 -5.79
CA ASP A 114 -4.95 20.52 -4.90
C ASP A 114 -5.21 21.86 -5.63
#